data_AF-A0A7X9L748-F1
#
_entry.id   AF-A0A7X9L748-F1
#
_cell.length_a   1.000
_cell.length_b   1.000
_cell.length_c   1.000
_cell.angle_alpha   90.00
_cell.angle_beta   90.00
_cell.angle_gamma   90.00
#
_symmetry.space_group_name_H-M   'P 1'
#
loop_
_entity.id
_entity.type
_entity.pdbx_description
1 polymer ?
#
loop_
_entity_poly.entity_id
_entity_poly.type
_entity_poly.pdbx_seq_one_letter_code
_entity_poly.pdbx_strand_id
1 'polypeptide(L)'
;MGGDDVLGLPDAERFVVLLVDGLGRDLLRGREQLAPFLCALLDAPASRAITAGVPSTTATSVTSLGTGLTPGQHGLAGYTFRFGGRLLNALLWEDV
;
A
#
# COMPACT_ATOMS: atom_id res chain seq x y z
N MET A 1 -19.95 -9.94 -3.53
CA MET A 1 -19.50 -8.56 -3.26
C MET A 1 -19.44 -7.87 -4.62
N GLY A 2 -20.37 -6.97 -4.91
CA GLY A 2 -20.51 -6.32 -6.22
C GLY A 2 -19.97 -4.90 -6.17
N GLY A 3 -18.65 -4.77 -6.20
CA GLY A 3 -18.00 -3.49 -6.50
C GLY A 3 -17.75 -3.39 -8.00
N ASP A 4 -17.80 -2.19 -8.55
CA ASP A 4 -17.37 -1.95 -9.93
C ASP A 4 -15.88 -2.31 -10.06
N ASP A 5 -15.52 -3.04 -11.12
CA ASP A 5 -14.12 -3.30 -11.44
C ASP A 5 -13.46 -2.01 -11.97
N VAL A 6 -12.87 -1.27 -11.05
CA VAL A 6 -12.12 -0.04 -11.34
C VAL A 6 -10.68 -0.33 -11.79
N LEU A 7 -10.24 -1.59 -11.74
CA LEU A 7 -8.88 -2.02 -12.08
C LEU A 7 -8.79 -2.65 -13.48
N GLY A 8 -9.92 -3.09 -14.06
CA GLY A 8 -9.96 -3.75 -15.36
C GLY A 8 -9.28 -5.11 -15.32
N LEU A 9 -9.50 -5.88 -14.26
CA LEU A 9 -8.89 -7.20 -14.10
C LEU A 9 -9.54 -8.20 -15.07
N PRO A 10 -8.74 -9.06 -15.74
CA PRO A 10 -9.28 -10.10 -16.60
C PRO A 10 -10.02 -11.17 -15.79
N ASP A 11 -10.94 -11.90 -16.44
CA ASP A 11 -11.60 -13.05 -15.82
C ASP A 11 -10.58 -14.10 -15.36
N ALA A 12 -10.59 -14.41 -14.06
CA ALA A 12 -9.73 -15.43 -13.46
C ALA A 12 -10.39 -16.05 -12.22
N GLU A 13 -10.08 -17.31 -11.94
CA GLU A 13 -10.55 -17.98 -10.71
C GLU A 13 -9.83 -17.49 -9.45
N ARG A 14 -8.58 -17.03 -9.59
CA ARG A 14 -7.68 -16.67 -8.49
C ARG A 14 -6.78 -15.51 -8.90
N PHE A 15 -6.56 -14.59 -7.97
CA PHE A 15 -5.62 -13.49 -8.10
C PHE A 15 -4.56 -13.56 -7.00
N VAL A 16 -3.34 -13.16 -7.34
CA VAL A 16 -2.24 -13.00 -6.36
C VAL A 16 -1.83 -11.54 -6.35
N VAL A 17 -1.82 -10.95 -5.16
CA VAL A 17 -1.36 -9.57 -4.94
C VAL A 17 -0.02 -9.63 -4.21
N LEU A 18 1.03 -9.10 -4.83
CA LEU A 18 2.33 -8.90 -4.20
C LEU A 18 2.49 -7.44 -3.79
N LEU A 19 2.47 -7.18 -2.49
CA LEU A 19 2.81 -5.89 -1.93
C LEU A 19 4.25 -5.92 -1.43
N VAL A 20 5.10 -5.04 -1.97
CA VAL A 20 6.49 -4.89 -1.53
C VAL A 20 6.60 -3.65 -0.66
N ASP A 21 6.95 -3.85 0.61
CA ASP A 21 7.10 -2.74 1.55
C ASP A 21 8.27 -1.82 1.14
N GLY A 22 8.07 -0.51 1.22
CA GLY A 22 9.08 0.50 0.90
C GLY A 22 9.51 0.61 -0.57
N LEU A 23 8.88 -0.08 -1.52
CA LEU A 23 9.28 -0.04 -2.93
C LEU A 23 8.77 1.24 -3.64
N GLY A 24 9.65 2.24 -3.79
CA GLY A 24 9.35 3.48 -4.52
C GLY A 24 9.76 3.43 -6.01
N ARG A 25 8.94 4.03 -6.89
CA ARG A 25 9.22 4.10 -8.34
C ARG A 25 10.55 4.80 -8.66
N ASP A 26 10.78 5.99 -8.10
CA ASP A 26 12.00 6.75 -8.37
C ASP A 26 13.22 6.10 -7.73
N LEU A 27 13.03 5.53 -6.54
CA LEU A 27 14.01 4.70 -5.86
C LEU A 27 14.40 3.49 -6.70
N LEU A 28 13.46 2.86 -7.42
CA LEU A 28 13.74 1.71 -8.27
C LEU A 28 14.51 2.14 -9.54
N ARG A 29 14.05 3.19 -10.23
CA ARG A 29 14.74 3.76 -11.41
C ARG A 29 16.20 4.11 -11.13
N GLY A 30 16.48 4.69 -9.96
CA GLY A 30 17.85 5.06 -9.57
C GLY A 30 18.78 3.87 -9.26
N ARG A 31 18.27 2.63 -9.19
CA ARG A 31 19.07 1.41 -8.91
C ARG A 31 18.82 0.30 -9.92
N GLU A 32 18.68 0.64 -11.20
CA GLU A 32 18.49 -0.35 -12.27
C GLU A 32 19.51 -1.49 -12.25
N GLN A 33 20.78 -1.19 -11.98
CA GLN A 33 21.83 -2.21 -11.90
C GLN A 33 21.60 -3.25 -10.80
N LEU A 34 20.86 -2.92 -9.73
CA LEU A 34 20.57 -3.82 -8.62
C LEU A 34 19.25 -4.58 -8.80
N ALA A 35 18.34 -4.06 -9.63
CA ALA A 35 17.02 -4.63 -9.82
C ALA A 35 16.55 -4.56 -11.29
N PRO A 36 17.33 -5.11 -12.25
CA PRO A 36 17.06 -4.93 -13.68
C PRO A 36 15.70 -5.48 -14.10
N PHE A 37 15.28 -6.60 -13.52
CA PHE A 37 13.95 -7.18 -13.76
C PHE A 37 12.82 -6.24 -13.33
N LEU A 38 12.88 -5.71 -12.10
CA LEU A 38 11.84 -4.82 -11.59
C LEU A 38 11.81 -3.49 -12.33
N CYS A 39 12.97 -2.96 -12.72
CA CYS A 39 13.05 -1.76 -13.55
C CYS A 39 12.41 -1.96 -14.92
N ALA A 40 12.67 -3.09 -15.59
CA ALA A 40 12.04 -3.40 -16.88
C ALA A 40 10.50 -3.45 -16.80
N LEU A 41 9.94 -3.86 -15.65
CA LEU A 41 8.49 -3.84 -15.44
C LEU A 41 7.92 -2.42 -15.33
N LEU A 42 8.71 -1.39 -15.02
CA LEU A 42 8.22 -0.03 -14.94
C LEU A 42 7.73 0.51 -16.29
N ASP A 43 8.29 0.03 -17.39
CA ASP A 43 7.97 0.45 -18.76
C ASP A 43 6.97 -0.50 -19.47
N ALA A 44 6.53 -1.57 -18.79
CA ALA A 44 5.53 -2.47 -19.32
C ALA A 44 4.17 -1.77 -19.50
N PRO A 45 3.36 -2.11 -20.52
CA PRO A 45 2.06 -1.46 -20.76
C PRO A 45 1.09 -1.51 -19.57
N ALA A 46 1.17 -2.55 -18.74
CA ALA A 46 0.34 -2.72 -17.55
C ALA A 46 0.87 -1.97 -16.31
N SER A 47 2.04 -1.33 -16.39
CA SER A 47 2.64 -0.58 -15.29
C SER A 47 1.89 0.71 -15.02
N ARG A 48 1.50 0.93 -13.76
CA ARG A 48 0.85 2.17 -13.31
C ARG A 48 1.58 2.73 -12.10
N ALA A 49 1.86 4.04 -12.13
CA ALA A 49 2.32 4.75 -10.94
C ALA A 49 1.14 4.93 -9.98
N ILE A 50 1.34 4.60 -8.72
CA ILE A 50 0.38 4.87 -7.65
C ILE A 50 1.06 5.70 -6.56
N THR A 51 0.26 6.43 -5.80
CA THR A 51 0.70 7.17 -4.63
C THR A 51 0.36 6.40 -3.35
N ALA A 52 1.15 6.59 -2.31
CA ALA A 52 0.77 6.21 -0.96
C ALA A 52 -0.07 7.33 -0.32
N GLY A 53 -0.97 6.95 0.58
CA GLY A 53 -1.64 7.90 1.47
C GLY A 53 -0.65 8.53 2.46
N VAL A 54 -1.07 9.63 3.09
CA VAL A 54 -0.31 10.27 4.17
C VAL A 54 -0.97 9.92 5.52
N PRO A 55 -0.18 9.46 6.53
CA PRO A 55 1.26 9.19 6.47
C PRO A 55 1.58 7.86 5.77
N SER A 56 2.69 7.81 5.04
CA SER A 56 3.15 6.62 4.31
C SER A 56 3.81 5.59 5.24
N THR A 57 3.03 5.05 6.17
CA THR A 57 3.48 3.99 7.09
C THR A 57 2.92 2.64 6.68
N THR A 58 3.64 1.55 6.95
CA THR A 58 3.22 0.18 6.62
C THR A 58 1.81 -0.13 7.15
N ALA A 59 1.53 0.20 8.41
CA ALA A 59 0.22 -0.05 9.02
C ALA A 59 -0.91 0.72 8.31
N THR A 60 -0.68 2.01 8.01
CA THR A 60 -1.64 2.82 7.26
C THR A 60 -1.88 2.26 5.86
N SER A 61 -0.82 1.99 5.09
CA SER A 61 -0.92 1.53 3.71
C SER A 61 -1.57 0.14 3.57
N VAL A 62 -1.21 -0.82 4.44
CA VAL A 62 -1.83 -2.15 4.43
C VAL A 62 -3.30 -2.07 4.83
N THR A 63 -3.66 -1.22 5.78
CA THR A 63 -5.07 -1.02 6.17
C THR A 63 -5.87 -0.38 5.04
N SER A 64 -5.32 0.63 4.36
CA SER A 64 -5.97 1.22 3.18
C SER A 64 -6.16 0.17 2.08
N LEU A 65 -5.16 -0.67 1.82
CA LEU A 65 -5.25 -1.75 0.83
C LEU A 65 -6.35 -2.77 1.19
N GLY A 66 -6.40 -3.21 2.46
CA GLY A 66 -7.36 -4.21 2.92
C GLY A 66 -8.80 -3.70 3.06
N THR A 67 -9.00 -2.40 3.27
CA THR A 67 -10.32 -1.80 3.49
C THR A 67 -10.86 -1.02 2.31
N GLY A 68 -10.01 -0.61 1.36
CA GLY A 68 -10.37 0.34 0.30
C GLY A 68 -10.66 1.75 0.79
N LEU A 69 -10.41 2.05 2.07
CA LEU A 69 -10.68 3.34 2.70
C LEU A 69 -9.41 4.20 2.78
N THR A 70 -9.60 5.52 2.84
CA THR A 70 -8.49 6.45 3.09
C THR A 70 -8.06 6.43 4.56
N PRO A 71 -6.84 6.89 4.91
CA PRO A 71 -6.35 6.92 6.30
C PRO A 71 -7.30 7.56 7.31
N GLY A 72 -7.95 8.67 6.93
CA GLY A 72 -8.93 9.35 7.78
C GLY A 72 -10.22 8.56 8.00
N GLN A 73 -10.57 7.64 7.09
CA GLN A 73 -11.77 6.82 7.18
C GLN A 73 -11.55 5.53 7.96
N HIS A 74 -10.38 4.88 7.82
CA HIS A 74 -10.07 3.66 8.57
C HIS A 74 -9.37 3.91 9.93
N GLY A 75 -8.98 5.15 10.24
CA GLY A 75 -8.53 5.57 11.58
C GLY A 75 -7.09 5.21 11.98
N LEU A 76 -6.42 4.31 11.23
CA LEU A 76 -5.00 3.98 11.40
C LEU A 76 -4.10 4.99 10.68
N ALA A 77 -4.05 6.22 11.19
CA ALA A 77 -3.22 7.30 10.65
C ALA A 77 -1.90 7.42 11.44
N GLY A 78 -0.84 6.75 10.98
CA GLY A 78 0.51 6.83 11.55
C GLY A 78 0.81 5.80 12.63
N TYR A 79 1.99 5.94 13.24
CA TYR A 79 2.47 5.01 14.27
C TYR A 79 1.70 5.10 15.57
N THR A 80 1.28 6.30 15.95
CA THR A 80 0.48 6.55 17.15
C THR A 80 -0.83 7.20 16.75
N PHE A 81 -1.95 6.59 17.12
CA PHE A 81 -3.27 7.14 16.84
C PHE A 81 -4.19 6.97 18.04
N ARG A 82 -5.27 7.76 18.08
CA ARG A 82 -6.25 7.70 19.17
C ARG A 82 -7.23 6.55 18.94
N PHE A 83 -7.33 5.64 19.89
CA PHE A 83 -8.29 4.53 19.88
C PHE A 83 -8.89 4.35 21.28
N GLY A 84 -10.22 4.28 21.40
CA GLY A 84 -10.89 4.06 22.70
C GLY A 84 -10.55 5.10 23.78
N GLY A 85 -10.22 6.34 23.38
CA GLY A 85 -9.82 7.41 24.31
C GLY A 85 -8.34 7.43 24.70
N ARG A 86 -7.55 6.45 24.27
CA ARG A 86 -6.11 6.31 24.55
C ARG A 86 -5.27 6.48 23.29
N LEU A 87 -3.97 6.68 23.44
CA LEU A 87 -3.03 6.65 22.33
C LEU A 87 -2.48 5.24 22.19
N LEU A 88 -2.62 4.65 21.00
CA LEU A 88 -2.12 3.31 20.69
C LEU A 88 -0.95 3.41 19.72
N ASN A 89 0.13 2.70 20.00
CA ASN A 89 1.25 2.53 19.07
C ASN A 89 1.06 1.25 18.23
N ALA A 90 0.93 1.37 16.91
CA ALA A 90 0.68 0.24 16.00
C ALA A 90 1.87 -0.74 15.84
N LEU A 91 3.09 -0.36 16.22
CA LEU A 91 4.25 -1.26 16.17
C LEU A 91 4.40 -2.07 17.46
N LEU A 92 4.14 -1.42 18.59
CA LEU A 92 4.31 -2.02 19.91
C LEU A 92 3.04 -2.73 20.40
N TRP A 93 1.87 -2.35 19.87
CA TRP A 93 0.57 -2.75 20.41
C TRP A 93 0.41 -2.41 21.89
N GLU A 94 1.01 -1.29 22.30
CA GLU A 94 0.98 -0.80 23.67
C GLU A 94 0.33 0.59 23.70
N ASP A 95 -0.29 0.89 24.85
CA ASP A 95 -0.71 2.24 25.18
C ASP A 95 0.52 3.09 25.48
N VAL A 96 0.59 4.28 24.89
CA VAL A 96 1.60 5.30 25.19
C VAL A 96 1.01 6.49 25.94
#